data_AF-A0A1G9QUQ8-F1
#
_entry.id   AF-A0A1G9QUQ8-F1
#
_cell.length_a   1.000
_cell.length_b   1.000
_cell.length_c   1.000
_cell.angle_alpha   90.00
_cell.angle_beta   90.00
_cell.angle_gamma   90.00
#
_symmetry.space_group_name_H-M   'P 1'
#
loop_
_entity.id
_entity.type
_entity.pdbx_description
1 polymer ?
#
loop_
_entity_poly.entity_id
_entity_poly.type
_entity_poly.pdbx_seq_one_letter_code
_entity_poly.pdbx_strand_id
1 'polypeptide(L)'
;MTETDLFHDDPMARPLTYPGRIPATSGVLVDDEYLPLLPVGGAVAEEWQARDETLGKLLVRSGCSPMSERYPVVAVGSNASPSQMRRKFMSHAIRPVIPMTLADVEGIAPGVSAHVNRWGYVPAVPVEAPGETSRLFVLWLDDRELATLDVTEPNYWRRRLPVDRHPVTLESGVRLPPCFVYVGRHGCLTDGHGLARRLVDQPTLIQSLLDDSLELRRLCGGTPEEFVERVREEAIREEVYRIFPAERRVLAQPELVDLPSL
;
A
#
# COMPACT_ATOMS: atom_id res chain seq x y z
N MET A 1 4.27 -14.07 -14.16
CA MET A 1 5.37 -13.86 -13.21
C MET A 1 5.61 -15.19 -12.50
N THR A 2 6.86 -15.64 -12.42
CA THR A 2 7.23 -16.78 -11.57
C THR A 2 7.36 -16.32 -10.10
N GLU A 3 7.28 -17.22 -9.13
CA GLU A 3 7.36 -16.86 -7.68
C GLU A 3 8.67 -16.13 -7.32
N THR A 4 9.80 -16.46 -7.96
CA THR A 4 11.11 -15.81 -7.75
C THR A 4 11.09 -14.32 -8.12
N ASP A 5 10.19 -13.92 -9.02
CA ASP A 5 10.11 -12.57 -9.56
C ASP A 5 9.59 -11.54 -8.54
N LEU A 6 8.75 -11.97 -7.57
CA LEU A 6 8.09 -11.08 -6.60
C LEU A 6 9.03 -10.41 -5.61
N PHE A 7 10.22 -10.99 -5.41
CA PHE A 7 11.22 -10.49 -4.46
C PHE A 7 12.32 -9.62 -5.10
N HIS A 8 12.26 -9.43 -6.42
CA HIS A 8 13.09 -8.48 -7.14
C HIS A 8 12.49 -7.05 -7.09
N ASP A 9 13.28 -6.06 -7.51
CA ASP A 9 12.85 -4.67 -7.72
C ASP A 9 12.41 -3.89 -6.47
N ASP A 10 13.28 -3.84 -5.46
CA ASP A 10 13.13 -2.99 -4.27
C ASP A 10 13.06 -1.50 -4.63
N PRO A 11 11.92 -0.81 -4.38
CA PRO A 11 11.76 0.61 -4.64
C PRO A 11 12.75 1.51 -3.88
N MET A 12 13.42 1.04 -2.84
CA MET A 12 14.50 1.83 -2.23
C MET A 12 15.74 1.90 -3.13
N ALA A 13 16.08 0.79 -3.79
CA ALA A 13 17.20 0.71 -4.71
C ALA A 13 16.83 1.21 -6.12
N ARG A 14 15.60 0.95 -6.56
CA ARG A 14 15.06 1.33 -7.87
C ARG A 14 13.74 2.10 -7.72
N PRO A 15 13.76 3.39 -7.36
CA PRO A 15 12.55 4.17 -7.01
C PRO A 15 11.42 4.11 -8.03
N LEU A 16 11.75 4.07 -9.32
CA LEU A 16 10.76 3.97 -10.40
C LEU A 16 9.97 2.65 -10.41
N THR A 17 10.34 1.65 -9.60
CA THR A 17 9.60 0.39 -9.47
C THR A 17 8.55 0.43 -8.35
N TYR A 18 8.42 1.53 -7.60
CA TYR A 18 7.34 1.69 -6.60
C TYR A 18 5.97 1.43 -7.25
N PRO A 19 5.03 0.69 -6.59
CA PRO A 19 5.05 0.20 -5.20
C PRO A 19 5.88 -1.06 -4.93
N GLY A 20 6.61 -1.57 -5.92
CA GLY A 20 7.17 -2.91 -5.95
C GLY A 20 6.25 -3.86 -6.71
N ARG A 21 6.66 -5.13 -6.82
CA ARG A 21 5.86 -6.15 -7.50
C ARG A 21 4.71 -6.60 -6.61
N ILE A 22 3.50 -6.59 -7.18
CA ILE A 22 2.26 -6.99 -6.53
C ILE A 22 1.82 -8.35 -7.11
N PRO A 23 1.55 -9.37 -6.28
CA PRO A 23 1.05 -10.66 -6.75
C PRO A 23 -0.31 -10.53 -7.43
N ALA A 24 -0.60 -11.41 -8.39
CA ALA A 24 -1.90 -11.43 -9.07
C ALA A 24 -3.00 -12.13 -8.25
N THR A 25 -2.63 -12.90 -7.23
CA THR A 25 -3.54 -13.73 -6.45
C THR A 25 -3.27 -13.60 -4.96
N SER A 26 -4.27 -13.95 -4.15
CA SER A 26 -4.11 -14.18 -2.72
C SER A 26 -2.99 -15.19 -2.42
N GLY A 27 -2.37 -15.06 -1.26
CA GLY A 27 -1.23 -15.88 -0.84
C GLY A 27 -0.81 -15.63 0.59
N VAL A 28 0.20 -16.36 1.03
CA VAL A 28 0.87 -16.15 2.32
C VAL A 28 2.35 -15.95 2.09
N LEU A 29 2.88 -14.81 2.53
CA LEU A 29 4.31 -14.56 2.59
C LEU A 29 4.88 -15.37 3.76
N VAL A 30 5.78 -16.30 3.48
CA VAL A 30 6.51 -17.08 4.48
C VAL A 30 8.00 -16.90 4.22
N ASP A 31 8.69 -16.19 5.11
CA ASP A 31 10.11 -15.87 4.97
C ASP A 31 10.43 -15.12 3.66
N ASP A 32 10.94 -15.82 2.65
CA ASP A 32 11.32 -15.36 1.31
C ASP A 32 10.51 -16.02 0.19
N GLU A 33 9.39 -16.67 0.53
CA GLU A 33 8.48 -17.33 -0.39
C GLU A 33 7.08 -16.72 -0.31
N TYR A 34 6.38 -16.65 -1.44
CA TYR A 34 4.97 -16.29 -1.50
C TYR A 34 4.16 -17.49 -1.96
N LEU A 35 3.49 -18.15 -1.03
CA LEU A 35 2.69 -19.35 -1.31
C LEU A 35 1.29 -18.93 -1.77
N PRO A 36 0.83 -19.29 -2.98
CA PRO A 36 -0.50 -18.97 -3.44
C PRO A 36 -1.58 -19.58 -2.54
N LEU A 37 -2.65 -18.82 -2.29
CA LEU A 37 -3.86 -19.28 -1.62
C LEU A 37 -4.95 -19.47 -2.66
N LEU A 38 -5.62 -20.63 -2.61
CA LEU A 38 -6.81 -20.89 -3.41
C LEU A 38 -8.06 -20.58 -2.57
N PRO A 39 -8.85 -19.55 -2.93
CA PRO A 39 -10.07 -19.22 -2.21
C PRO A 39 -11.07 -20.37 -2.25
N VAL A 40 -11.75 -20.58 -1.12
CA VAL A 40 -12.89 -21.49 -1.03
C VAL A 40 -14.16 -20.65 -0.94
N GLY A 41 -15.07 -20.82 -1.88
CA GLY A 41 -16.30 -20.01 -1.98
C GLY A 41 -17.14 -20.08 -0.71
N GLY A 42 -17.57 -18.93 -0.20
CA GLY A 42 -18.33 -18.78 1.05
C GLY A 42 -17.54 -19.00 2.35
N ALA A 43 -16.26 -19.39 2.26
CA ALA A 43 -15.43 -19.67 3.42
C ALA A 43 -14.56 -18.48 3.82
N VAL A 44 -14.26 -18.38 5.12
CA VAL A 44 -13.27 -17.45 5.67
C VAL A 44 -11.88 -17.78 5.15
N ALA A 45 -10.97 -16.80 5.13
CA ALA A 45 -9.62 -16.97 4.59
C ALA A 45 -8.81 -18.09 5.28
N GLU A 46 -9.07 -18.38 6.55
CA GLU A 46 -8.40 -19.45 7.31
C GLU A 46 -8.64 -20.86 6.72
N GLU A 47 -9.75 -21.04 6.01
CA GLU A 47 -10.14 -22.31 5.37
C GLU A 47 -9.64 -22.43 3.92
N TRP A 48 -9.01 -21.38 3.38
CA TRP A 48 -8.46 -21.39 2.02
C TRP A 48 -7.27 -22.34 1.91
N GLN A 49 -7.04 -22.89 0.73
CA GLN A 49 -5.98 -23.90 0.53
C GLN A 49 -4.63 -23.24 0.26
N ALA A 50 -3.62 -23.64 1.04
CA ALA A 50 -2.21 -23.32 0.86
C ALA A 50 -1.46 -24.62 0.54
N ARG A 51 -1.28 -24.92 -0.75
CA ARG A 51 -0.76 -26.22 -1.23
C ARG A 51 -1.64 -27.39 -0.77
N ASP A 52 -1.13 -28.22 0.14
CA ASP A 52 -1.75 -29.48 0.59
C ASP A 52 -2.49 -29.34 1.94
N GLU A 53 -2.55 -28.14 2.50
CA GLU A 53 -3.21 -27.85 3.77
C GLU A 53 -3.99 -26.53 3.74
N THR A 54 -4.82 -26.28 4.76
CA THR A 54 -5.50 -24.98 4.89
C THR A 54 -4.56 -23.91 5.44
N LEU A 55 -4.87 -22.64 5.18
CA LEU A 55 -4.13 -21.51 5.74
C LEU A 55 -4.01 -21.62 7.28
N GLY A 56 -5.11 -21.96 7.97
CA GLY A 56 -5.08 -22.14 9.42
C GLY A 56 -4.09 -23.21 9.90
N LYS A 57 -4.00 -24.36 9.20
CA LYS A 57 -3.02 -25.40 9.53
C LYS A 57 -1.59 -24.93 9.28
N LEU A 58 -1.36 -24.19 8.20
CA LEU A 58 -0.06 -23.60 7.89
C LEU A 58 0.38 -22.58 8.96
N LEU A 59 -0.53 -21.74 9.45
CA LEU A 59 -0.26 -20.79 10.53
C LEU A 59 0.09 -21.51 11.84
N VAL A 60 -0.69 -22.53 12.23
CA VAL A 60 -0.40 -23.35 13.42
C VAL A 60 0.95 -24.04 13.32
N ARG A 61 1.25 -24.67 12.18
CA ARG A 61 2.56 -25.32 11.91
C ARG A 61 3.71 -24.33 11.97
N SER A 62 3.47 -23.08 11.57
CA SER A 62 4.46 -21.99 11.60
C SER A 62 4.62 -21.34 12.98
N GLY A 63 3.86 -21.79 13.99
CA GLY A 63 3.87 -21.21 15.34
C GLY A 63 3.26 -19.80 15.40
N CYS A 64 2.35 -19.49 14.49
CA CYS A 64 1.75 -18.17 14.32
C CYS A 64 0.32 -18.11 14.87
N SER A 65 -0.13 -16.92 15.27
CA SER A 65 -1.52 -16.71 15.68
C SER A 65 -2.52 -17.01 14.56
N PRO A 66 -3.71 -17.55 14.89
CA PRO A 66 -4.78 -17.83 13.93
C PRO A 66 -5.32 -16.55 13.29
N MET A 67 -6.11 -16.69 12.23
CA MET A 67 -6.65 -15.53 11.49
C MET A 67 -7.59 -14.67 12.35
N SER A 68 -8.29 -15.27 13.31
CA SER A 68 -9.21 -14.58 14.23
C SER A 68 -8.52 -13.65 15.23
N GLU A 69 -7.21 -13.80 15.45
CA GLU A 69 -6.38 -12.96 16.32
C GLU A 69 -5.57 -11.92 15.52
N ARG A 70 -5.80 -11.82 14.21
CA ARG A 70 -5.07 -10.92 13.31
C ARG A 70 -5.93 -9.72 12.93
N TYR A 71 -5.27 -8.61 12.65
CA TYR A 71 -5.89 -7.38 12.18
C TYR A 71 -5.85 -7.30 10.66
N PRO A 72 -7.01 -7.16 9.99
CA PRO A 72 -7.06 -6.96 8.55
C PRO A 72 -6.68 -5.51 8.19
N VAL A 73 -5.72 -5.34 7.28
CA VAL A 73 -5.22 -4.03 6.84
C VAL A 73 -5.27 -3.92 5.32
N VAL A 74 -6.09 -3.02 4.80
CA VAL A 74 -6.17 -2.71 3.36
C VAL A 74 -4.89 -2.02 2.89
N ALA A 75 -4.28 -2.55 1.85
CA ALA A 75 -3.06 -2.05 1.23
C ALA A 75 -3.35 -1.38 -0.12
N VAL A 76 -3.13 -0.06 -0.19
CA VAL A 76 -3.30 0.78 -1.40
C VAL A 76 -1.97 1.09 -2.12
N GLY A 77 -0.85 0.52 -1.64
CA GLY A 77 0.48 0.86 -2.10
C GLY A 77 1.49 -0.24 -1.79
N SER A 78 2.71 0.14 -1.41
CA SER A 78 3.82 -0.83 -1.26
C SER A 78 3.61 -1.94 -0.22
N ASN A 79 2.62 -1.79 0.67
CA ASN A 79 2.21 -2.86 1.59
C ASN A 79 1.60 -4.08 0.86
N ALA A 80 1.13 -3.91 -0.38
CA ALA A 80 0.69 -5.02 -1.23
C ALA A 80 1.85 -5.82 -1.84
N SER A 81 3.11 -5.38 -1.67
CA SER A 81 4.29 -6.06 -2.21
C SER A 81 4.95 -6.97 -1.16
N PRO A 82 5.06 -8.30 -1.41
CA PRO A 82 5.72 -9.22 -0.48
C PRO A 82 7.17 -8.86 -0.18
N SER A 83 7.93 -8.34 -1.17
CA SER A 83 9.31 -7.92 -0.97
C SER A 83 9.44 -6.75 0.02
N GLN A 84 8.50 -5.81 -0.05
CA GLN A 84 8.42 -4.66 0.86
C GLN A 84 8.04 -5.10 2.27
N MET A 85 7.05 -5.99 2.41
CA MET A 85 6.64 -6.53 3.71
C MET A 85 7.78 -7.32 4.36
N ARG A 86 8.39 -8.25 3.60
CA ARG A 86 9.57 -9.02 4.05
C ARG A 86 10.67 -8.09 4.54
N ARG A 87 11.04 -7.08 3.77
CA ARG A 87 12.10 -6.13 4.13
C ARG A 87 11.77 -5.37 5.42
N LYS A 88 10.54 -4.85 5.55
CA LYS A 88 10.08 -4.13 6.74
C LYS A 88 10.13 -4.99 8.00
N PHE A 89 9.72 -6.24 7.92
CA PHE A 89 9.73 -7.15 9.08
C PHE A 89 11.14 -7.64 9.41
N MET A 90 11.93 -7.99 8.40
CA MET A 90 13.30 -8.46 8.62
C MET A 90 14.22 -7.37 9.16
N SER A 91 14.02 -6.09 8.80
CA SER A 91 14.76 -4.98 9.41
C SER A 91 14.42 -4.75 10.89
N HIS A 92 13.37 -5.40 11.41
CA HIS A 92 12.93 -5.34 12.81
C HIS A 92 12.98 -6.70 13.51
N ALA A 93 13.72 -7.66 12.95
CA ALA A 93 13.87 -9.02 13.48
C ALA A 93 12.53 -9.76 13.71
N ILE A 94 11.52 -9.44 12.89
CA ILE A 94 10.25 -10.17 12.83
C ILE A 94 10.31 -11.13 11.64
N ARG A 95 10.13 -12.42 11.90
CA ARG A 95 9.99 -13.43 10.85
C ARG A 95 8.64 -13.21 10.14
N PRO A 96 8.60 -12.97 8.82
CA PRO A 96 7.35 -12.69 8.13
C PRO A 96 6.55 -13.98 7.87
N VAL A 97 5.35 -14.09 8.43
CA VAL A 97 4.34 -15.08 8.08
C VAL A 97 3.00 -14.35 7.92
N ILE A 98 2.80 -13.72 6.76
CA ILE A 98 1.70 -12.77 6.54
C ILE A 98 0.75 -13.29 5.48
N PRO A 99 -0.48 -13.66 5.85
CA PRO A 99 -1.55 -13.86 4.89
C PRO A 99 -1.89 -12.54 4.19
N MET A 100 -1.98 -12.58 2.86
CA MET A 100 -2.28 -11.46 1.98
C MET A 100 -3.44 -11.89 1.07
N THR A 101 -4.64 -11.41 1.33
CA THR A 101 -5.85 -11.80 0.59
C THR A 101 -6.36 -10.66 -0.28
N LEU A 102 -6.71 -10.93 -1.53
CA LEU A 102 -7.45 -9.98 -2.35
C LEU A 102 -8.88 -9.82 -1.83
N ALA A 103 -9.36 -8.59 -1.93
CA ALA A 103 -10.71 -8.22 -1.56
C ALA A 103 -11.21 -7.07 -2.45
N ASP A 104 -12.52 -7.04 -2.65
CA ASP A 104 -13.23 -5.91 -3.21
C ASP A 104 -13.49 -4.91 -2.08
N VAL A 105 -12.95 -3.69 -2.22
CA VAL A 105 -13.06 -2.59 -1.27
C VAL A 105 -13.86 -1.47 -1.90
N GLU A 106 -15.03 -1.17 -1.34
CA GLU A 106 -15.90 -0.11 -1.87
C GLU A 106 -15.48 1.28 -1.34
N GLY A 107 -15.55 2.29 -2.21
CA GLY A 107 -15.37 3.68 -1.83
C GLY A 107 -13.92 4.11 -1.59
N ILE A 108 -12.94 3.22 -1.72
CA ILE A 108 -11.51 3.52 -1.56
C ILE A 108 -10.76 3.09 -2.81
N ALA A 109 -9.82 3.91 -3.27
CA ALA A 109 -8.87 3.53 -4.32
C ALA A 109 -7.44 4.00 -4.01
N PRO A 110 -6.43 3.42 -4.68
CA PRO A 110 -5.06 3.93 -4.65
C PRO A 110 -4.94 5.32 -5.30
N GLY A 111 -4.51 6.30 -4.51
CA GLY A 111 -4.15 7.63 -4.98
C GLY A 111 -2.68 7.94 -4.74
N VAL A 112 -2.28 9.15 -5.10
CA VAL A 112 -0.88 9.61 -5.00
C VAL A 112 -0.71 10.55 -3.82
N SER A 113 0.28 10.29 -2.98
CA SER A 113 0.55 11.15 -1.83
C SER A 113 1.13 12.49 -2.26
N ALA A 114 0.76 13.57 -1.56
CA ALA A 114 1.41 14.87 -1.72
C ALA A 114 2.75 14.96 -1.00
N HIS A 115 3.52 13.87 -1.00
CA HIS A 115 4.89 13.86 -0.55
C HIS A 115 5.75 12.95 -1.44
N VAL A 116 7.01 13.32 -1.64
CA VAL A 116 8.06 12.47 -2.23
C VAL A 116 8.79 11.75 -1.11
N ASN A 117 9.07 10.46 -1.28
CA ASN A 117 9.88 9.70 -0.34
C ASN A 117 11.37 10.04 -0.48
N ARG A 118 12.16 9.88 0.59
CA ARG A 118 13.62 10.13 0.55
C ARG A 118 14.38 9.33 -0.51
N TRP A 119 13.84 8.18 -0.95
CA TRP A 119 14.44 7.37 -2.00
C TRP A 119 14.12 7.88 -3.42
N GLY A 120 13.09 8.71 -3.57
CA GLY A 120 12.77 9.45 -4.78
C GLY A 120 11.48 9.07 -5.49
N TYR A 121 10.77 8.04 -5.01
CA TYR A 121 9.42 7.74 -5.48
C TYR A 121 8.35 8.60 -4.80
N VAL A 122 7.20 8.75 -5.44
CA VAL A 122 6.01 9.40 -4.89
C VAL A 122 5.06 8.30 -4.36
N PRO A 123 4.89 8.16 -3.04
CA PRO A 123 4.13 7.06 -2.45
C PRO A 123 2.63 7.11 -2.74
N ALA A 124 1.96 6.01 -2.43
CA ALA A 124 0.51 5.90 -2.52
C ALA A 124 -0.17 6.36 -1.22
N VAL A 125 -1.41 6.83 -1.32
CA VAL A 125 -2.33 7.08 -0.21
C VAL A 125 -3.72 6.56 -0.58
N PRO A 126 -4.57 6.17 0.39
CA PRO A 126 -5.96 5.89 0.09
C PRO A 126 -6.64 7.20 -0.29
N VAL A 127 -7.50 7.17 -1.31
CA VAL A 127 -8.37 8.28 -1.66
C VAL A 127 -9.81 7.79 -1.74
N GLU A 128 -10.75 8.66 -1.39
CA GLU A 128 -12.17 8.39 -1.59
C GLU A 128 -12.47 8.16 -3.06
N ALA A 129 -13.32 7.19 -3.32
CA ALA A 129 -13.79 6.82 -4.65
C ALA A 129 -15.28 6.41 -4.58
N PRO A 130 -16.20 7.34 -4.25
CA PRO A 130 -17.60 7.00 -4.06
C PRO A 130 -18.20 6.31 -5.29
N GLY A 131 -18.84 5.15 -5.08
CA GLY A 131 -19.44 4.35 -6.15
C GLY A 131 -18.44 3.47 -6.93
N GLU A 132 -17.16 3.51 -6.60
CA GLU A 132 -16.15 2.61 -7.15
C GLU A 132 -15.84 1.46 -6.19
N THR A 133 -15.50 0.30 -6.76
CA THR A 133 -14.99 -0.85 -6.02
C THR A 133 -13.58 -1.16 -6.52
N SER A 134 -12.60 -1.08 -5.62
CA SER A 134 -11.21 -1.40 -5.92
C SER A 134 -10.87 -2.81 -5.46
N ARG A 135 -10.21 -3.60 -6.31
CA ARG A 135 -9.64 -4.88 -5.90
C ARG A 135 -8.27 -4.64 -5.27
N LEU A 136 -8.17 -4.81 -3.95
CA LEU A 136 -7.00 -4.49 -3.14
C LEU A 136 -6.57 -5.68 -2.28
N PHE A 137 -5.31 -5.68 -1.86
CA PHE A 137 -4.84 -6.63 -0.86
C PHE A 137 -5.27 -6.20 0.55
N VAL A 138 -5.65 -7.19 1.35
CA VAL A 138 -5.81 -7.13 2.80
C VAL A 138 -4.70 -7.96 3.42
N LEU A 139 -3.87 -7.32 4.24
CA LEU A 139 -2.85 -7.99 5.05
C LEU A 139 -3.45 -8.42 6.38
N TRP A 140 -3.11 -9.61 6.84
CA TRP A 140 -3.56 -10.13 8.12
C TRP A 140 -2.40 -10.19 9.10
N LEU A 141 -2.30 -9.17 9.95
CA LEU A 141 -1.13 -8.96 10.81
C LEU A 141 -1.45 -9.34 12.25
N ASP A 142 -0.55 -10.04 12.93
CA ASP A 142 -0.64 -10.17 14.40
C ASP A 142 -0.25 -8.85 15.10
N ASP A 143 -0.34 -8.81 16.44
CA ASP A 143 0.01 -7.62 17.24
C ASP A 143 1.43 -7.10 16.97
N ARG A 144 2.42 -8.00 16.82
CA ARG A 144 3.83 -7.65 16.63
C ARG A 144 4.09 -7.15 15.22
N GLU A 145 3.52 -7.81 14.23
CA GLU A 145 3.56 -7.41 12.83
C GLU A 145 2.87 -6.05 12.63
N LEU A 146 1.71 -5.85 13.24
CA LEU A 146 0.98 -4.58 13.15
C LEU A 146 1.77 -3.42 13.77
N ALA A 147 2.29 -3.59 14.98
CA ALA A 147 3.11 -2.57 15.64
C ALA A 147 4.39 -2.26 14.85
N THR A 148 5.01 -3.28 14.25
CA THR A 148 6.18 -3.09 13.39
C THR A 148 5.82 -2.31 12.12
N LEU A 149 4.68 -2.61 11.50
CA LEU A 149 4.21 -1.88 10.33
C LEU A 149 3.93 -0.41 10.69
N ASP A 150 3.30 -0.14 11.83
CA ASP A 150 3.06 1.23 12.34
C ASP A 150 4.38 2.02 12.44
N VAL A 151 5.46 1.41 12.96
CA VAL A 151 6.80 2.04 13.04
C VAL A 151 7.38 2.37 11.67
N THR A 152 7.12 1.52 10.66
CA THR A 152 7.65 1.71 9.31
C THR A 152 6.92 2.78 8.50
N GLU A 153 5.79 3.29 9.01
CA GLU A 153 4.88 4.21 8.30
C GLU A 153 4.80 5.61 8.95
N PRO A 154 5.93 6.31 9.19
CA PRO A 154 5.93 7.59 9.93
C PRO A 154 5.15 8.72 9.23
N ASN A 155 4.93 8.61 7.92
CA ASN A 155 4.17 9.55 7.11
C ASN A 155 2.68 9.23 7.02
N TYR A 156 2.21 8.24 7.78
CA TYR A 156 0.84 7.77 7.75
C TYR A 156 0.26 7.66 9.15
N TRP A 157 -1.05 7.57 9.21
CA TRP A 157 -1.81 7.18 10.37
C TRP A 157 -2.59 5.91 10.06
N ARG A 158 -2.51 4.93 10.96
CA ARG A 158 -3.44 3.82 10.91
C ARG A 158 -4.83 4.30 11.35
N ARG A 159 -5.82 3.96 10.52
CA ARG A 159 -7.22 4.37 10.65
C ARG A 159 -8.14 3.20 10.38
N ARG A 160 -9.26 3.12 11.10
CA ARG A 160 -10.25 2.06 10.95
C ARG A 160 -11.30 2.46 9.93
N LEU A 161 -11.45 1.65 8.89
CA LEU A 161 -12.46 1.83 7.86
C LEU A 161 -13.86 1.45 8.39
N PRO A 162 -14.84 2.36 8.35
CA PRO A 162 -16.22 2.07 8.72
C PRO A 162 -16.90 1.14 7.69
N VAL A 163 -17.40 -0.01 8.15
CA VAL A 163 -17.96 -1.10 7.29
C VAL A 163 -19.26 -0.70 6.57
N ASP A 164 -19.98 0.29 7.10
CA ASP A 164 -21.17 0.88 6.52
C ASP A 164 -20.86 1.80 5.33
N ARG A 165 -19.65 2.36 5.27
CA ARG A 165 -19.21 3.25 4.19
C ARG A 165 -18.21 2.59 3.23
N HIS A 166 -17.33 1.74 3.76
CA HIS A 166 -16.25 1.07 3.03
C HIS A 166 -16.24 -0.43 3.33
N PRO A 167 -17.26 -1.16 2.88
CA PRO A 167 -17.22 -2.61 3.02
C PRO A 167 -16.06 -3.24 2.26
N VAL A 168 -15.56 -4.31 2.86
CA VAL A 168 -14.49 -5.14 2.31
C VAL A 168 -15.01 -6.56 2.18
N THR A 169 -14.98 -7.11 0.98
CA THR A 169 -15.47 -8.46 0.67
C THR A 169 -14.34 -9.28 0.06
N LEU A 170 -13.98 -10.40 0.68
CA LEU A 170 -12.98 -11.31 0.15
C LEU A 170 -13.43 -11.92 -1.20
N GLU A 171 -12.47 -12.44 -1.97
CA GLU A 171 -12.76 -13.21 -3.20
C GLU A 171 -13.72 -14.38 -3.00
N SER A 172 -13.83 -14.92 -1.77
CA SER A 172 -14.80 -15.97 -1.42
C SER A 172 -16.24 -15.47 -1.26
N GLY A 173 -16.47 -14.15 -1.27
CA GLY A 173 -17.76 -13.53 -0.97
C GLY A 173 -17.99 -13.24 0.52
N VAL A 174 -17.03 -13.58 1.39
CA VAL A 174 -17.13 -13.29 2.83
C VAL A 174 -16.84 -11.80 3.09
N ARG A 175 -17.77 -11.13 3.76
CA ARG A 175 -17.61 -9.74 4.19
C ARG A 175 -16.77 -9.67 5.47
N LEU A 176 -15.77 -8.80 5.48
CA LEU A 176 -14.85 -8.66 6.61
C LEU A 176 -15.41 -7.77 7.72
N PRO A 177 -14.94 -7.96 8.97
CA PRO A 177 -15.08 -6.95 10.02
C PRO A 177 -14.34 -5.65 9.64
N PRO A 178 -14.46 -4.57 10.45
CA PRO A 178 -13.74 -3.33 10.19
C PRO A 178 -12.25 -3.57 9.94
N CYS A 179 -11.76 -3.10 8.79
CA CYS A 179 -10.36 -3.19 8.40
C CYS A 179 -9.63 -1.89 8.76
N PHE A 180 -8.31 -1.96 8.89
CA PHE A 180 -7.47 -0.77 8.96
C PHE A 180 -6.96 -0.35 7.59
N VAL A 181 -6.58 0.92 7.47
CA VAL A 181 -5.87 1.49 6.33
C VAL A 181 -4.85 2.52 6.84
N TYR A 182 -3.76 2.71 6.11
CA TYR A 182 -2.77 3.74 6.40
C TYR A 182 -3.08 5.01 5.59
N VAL A 183 -3.60 6.05 6.25
CA VAL A 183 -3.96 7.34 5.65
C VAL A 183 -2.77 8.29 5.72
N GLY A 184 -2.44 8.96 4.61
CA GLY A 184 -1.28 9.84 4.53
C GLY A 184 -1.44 11.12 5.34
N ARG A 185 -0.35 11.57 5.96
CA ARG A 185 -0.30 12.83 6.74
C ARG A 185 -0.24 14.10 5.87
N HIS A 186 0.07 13.93 4.60
CA HIS A 186 0.38 15.01 3.67
C HIS A 186 -0.78 15.33 2.71
N GLY A 187 -1.88 14.58 2.78
CA GLY A 187 -2.94 14.62 1.77
C GLY A 187 -2.56 13.88 0.48
N CYS A 188 -3.35 14.11 -0.57
CA CYS A 188 -3.13 13.53 -1.89
C CYS A 188 -2.89 14.59 -2.97
N LEU A 189 -2.16 14.21 -4.03
CA LEU A 189 -2.00 15.05 -5.20
C LEU A 189 -3.28 15.07 -6.02
N THR A 190 -3.57 16.19 -6.66
CA THR A 190 -4.70 16.32 -7.59
C THR A 190 -4.28 16.13 -9.05
N ASP A 191 -5.25 15.79 -9.88
CA ASP A 191 -5.14 15.88 -11.33
C ASP A 191 -5.47 17.31 -11.84
N GLY A 192 -5.44 17.49 -13.16
CA GLY A 192 -5.76 18.77 -13.81
C GLY A 192 -7.21 19.24 -13.63
N HIS A 193 -8.09 18.39 -13.09
CA HIS A 193 -9.48 18.72 -12.77
C HIS A 193 -9.70 19.00 -11.28
N GLY A 194 -8.63 18.96 -10.46
CA GLY A 194 -8.72 19.16 -9.02
C GLY A 194 -9.25 17.94 -8.26
N LEU A 195 -9.38 16.79 -8.92
CA LEU A 195 -9.75 15.53 -8.27
C LEU A 195 -8.51 14.80 -7.78
N ALA A 196 -8.67 13.89 -6.81
CA ALA A 196 -7.56 13.08 -6.32
C ALA A 196 -6.94 12.25 -7.46
N ARG A 197 -5.64 12.42 -7.67
CA ARG A 197 -4.89 11.69 -8.69
C ARG A 197 -4.81 10.20 -8.33
N ARG A 198 -5.18 9.34 -9.28
CA ARG A 198 -5.04 7.88 -9.17
C ARG A 198 -3.57 7.45 -9.26
N LEU A 199 -3.22 6.40 -8.51
CA LEU A 199 -1.89 5.81 -8.61
C LEU A 199 -1.71 5.11 -9.96
N VAL A 200 -0.60 5.43 -10.64
CA VAL A 200 -0.11 4.75 -11.84
C VAL A 200 1.36 4.37 -11.63
N ASP A 201 2.02 3.79 -12.64
CA ASP A 201 3.46 3.54 -12.57
C ASP A 201 4.25 4.84 -12.37
N GLN A 202 5.39 4.76 -11.68
CA GLN A 202 6.17 5.95 -11.31
C GLN A 202 6.68 6.75 -12.51
N PRO A 203 7.23 6.15 -13.59
CA PRO A 203 7.63 6.90 -14.77
C PRO A 203 6.48 7.77 -15.32
N THR A 204 5.30 7.18 -15.53
CA THR A 204 4.12 7.91 -16.02
C THR A 204 3.68 8.99 -15.03
N LEU A 205 3.62 8.67 -13.74
CA LEU A 205 3.22 9.61 -12.70
C LEU A 205 4.16 10.82 -12.67
N ILE A 206 5.46 10.58 -12.53
CA ILE A 206 6.47 11.62 -12.38
C ILE A 206 6.54 12.45 -13.66
N GLN A 207 6.51 11.83 -14.82
CA GLN A 207 6.50 12.56 -16.10
C GLN A 207 5.31 13.52 -16.17
N SER A 208 4.11 13.07 -15.80
CA SER A 208 2.94 13.95 -15.75
C SER A 208 3.11 15.10 -14.76
N LEU A 209 3.70 14.87 -13.58
CA LEU A 209 3.95 15.96 -12.62
C LEU A 209 4.92 17.01 -13.18
N LEU A 210 5.96 16.58 -13.89
CA LEU A 210 6.94 17.45 -14.53
C LEU A 210 6.37 18.23 -15.72
N ASP A 211 5.43 17.62 -16.47
CA ASP A 211 4.76 18.29 -17.57
C ASP A 211 3.72 19.30 -17.07
N ASP A 212 3.05 18.99 -15.95
CA ASP A 212 2.04 19.86 -15.39
C ASP A 212 2.64 21.08 -14.65
N SER A 213 3.87 20.98 -14.10
CA SER A 213 4.52 22.04 -13.30
C SER A 213 5.87 22.47 -13.88
N LEU A 214 5.92 23.72 -14.36
CA LEU A 214 7.15 24.33 -14.83
C LEU A 214 8.18 24.50 -13.68
N GLU A 215 7.72 24.74 -12.46
CA GLU A 215 8.59 24.92 -11.30
C GLU A 215 9.22 23.59 -10.88
N LEU A 216 8.44 22.50 -10.80
CA LEU A 216 8.97 21.15 -10.58
C LEU A 216 9.96 20.77 -11.66
N ARG A 217 9.67 21.07 -12.94
CA ARG A 217 10.57 20.77 -14.05
C ARG A 217 11.91 21.50 -13.95
N ARG A 218 11.89 22.78 -13.55
CA ARG A 218 13.11 23.56 -13.35
C ARG A 218 13.94 23.04 -12.18
N LEU A 219 13.28 22.61 -11.11
CA LEU A 219 13.92 22.16 -9.89
C LEU A 219 14.48 20.73 -10.02
N CYS A 220 13.68 19.82 -10.58
CA CYS A 220 13.93 18.38 -10.53
C CYS A 220 14.40 17.78 -11.87
N GLY A 221 14.43 18.56 -12.96
CA GLY A 221 14.77 18.07 -14.29
C GLY A 221 13.55 17.73 -15.15
N GLY A 222 13.81 17.28 -16.37
CA GLY A 222 12.82 17.02 -17.41
C GLY A 222 12.35 15.58 -17.53
N THR A 223 13.02 14.64 -16.85
CA THR A 223 12.69 13.20 -16.91
C THR A 223 12.45 12.58 -15.52
N PRO A 224 11.77 11.41 -15.43
CA PRO A 224 11.59 10.71 -14.17
C PRO A 224 12.90 10.31 -13.48
N GLU A 225 13.92 9.95 -14.24
CA GLU A 225 15.24 9.60 -13.72
C GLU A 225 15.93 10.80 -13.07
N GLU A 226 15.92 11.96 -13.74
CA GLU A 226 16.46 13.21 -13.20
C GLU A 226 15.70 13.61 -11.94
N PHE A 227 14.36 13.50 -11.95
CA PHE A 227 13.55 13.77 -10.78
C PHE A 227 13.99 12.91 -9.59
N VAL A 228 14.08 11.58 -9.78
CA VAL A 228 14.49 10.63 -8.74
C VAL A 228 15.88 10.94 -8.20
N GLU A 229 16.82 11.33 -9.06
CA GLU A 229 18.17 11.71 -8.66
C GLU A 229 18.16 12.97 -7.80
N ARG A 230 17.47 14.02 -8.25
CA ARG A 230 17.44 15.35 -7.60
C ARG A 230 16.77 15.33 -6.23
N VAL A 231 15.61 14.68 -6.11
CA VAL A 231 14.81 14.68 -4.86
C VAL A 231 15.41 13.84 -3.72
N ARG A 232 16.53 13.14 -3.98
CA ARG A 232 17.35 12.53 -2.91
C ARG A 232 18.00 13.60 -2.04
N GLU A 233 18.32 14.76 -2.61
CA GLU A 233 18.75 15.94 -1.87
C GLU A 233 17.57 16.47 -1.04
N GLU A 234 17.75 16.56 0.28
CA GLU A 234 16.68 16.95 1.20
C GLU A 234 16.13 18.35 0.91
N ALA A 235 17.01 19.32 0.63
CA ALA A 235 16.60 20.68 0.29
C ALA A 235 15.70 20.74 -0.96
N ILE A 236 16.00 19.91 -1.97
CA ILE A 236 15.16 19.79 -3.17
C ILE A 236 13.80 19.20 -2.82
N ARG A 237 13.78 18.13 -2.02
CA ARG A 237 12.53 17.50 -1.58
C ARG A 237 11.65 18.44 -0.75
N GLU A 238 12.24 19.25 0.12
CA GLU A 238 11.55 20.29 0.88
C GLU A 238 10.96 21.39 -0.01
N GLU A 239 11.65 21.75 -1.09
CA GLU A 239 11.11 22.69 -2.07
C GLU A 239 9.95 22.06 -2.85
N VAL A 240 10.04 20.79 -3.25
CA VAL A 240 8.90 20.07 -3.86
C VAL A 240 7.68 20.07 -2.94
N TYR A 241 7.86 19.88 -1.63
CA TYR A 241 6.77 19.98 -0.66
C TYR A 241 6.13 21.36 -0.58
N ARG A 242 6.87 22.43 -0.88
CA ARG A 242 6.34 23.80 -0.94
C ARG A 242 5.64 24.09 -2.27
N ILE A 243 6.15 23.55 -3.37
CA ILE A 243 5.57 23.73 -4.71
C ILE A 243 4.17 23.12 -4.81
N PHE A 244 3.96 21.89 -4.31
CA PHE A 244 2.66 21.23 -4.42
C PHE A 244 1.48 22.07 -3.90
N PRO A 245 1.48 22.59 -2.65
CA PRO A 245 0.39 23.45 -2.17
C PRO A 245 0.39 24.83 -2.84
N ALA A 246 1.55 25.41 -3.18
CA ALA A 246 1.62 26.70 -3.85
C ALA A 246 0.94 26.68 -5.22
N GLU A 247 1.06 25.57 -5.95
CA GLU A 247 0.38 25.31 -7.21
C GLU A 247 -1.04 24.72 -7.06
N ARG A 248 -1.58 24.66 -5.83
CA ARG A 248 -2.92 24.10 -5.52
C ARG A 248 -3.09 22.64 -5.99
N ARG A 249 -2.03 21.84 -5.90
CA ARG A 249 -2.03 20.43 -6.29
C ARG A 249 -2.30 19.46 -5.15
N VAL A 250 -2.63 19.97 -3.96
CA VAL A 250 -2.84 19.14 -2.76
C VAL A 250 -4.29 19.20 -2.35
N LEU A 251 -4.90 18.04 -2.18
CA LEU A 251 -6.20 17.87 -1.58
C LEU A 251 -6.02 17.30 -0.15
N ALA A 252 -6.56 18.02 0.83
CA ALA A 252 -6.70 17.49 2.18
C ALA A 252 -7.79 16.41 2.21
N GLN A 253 -7.63 15.42 3.09
CA GLN A 253 -8.51 14.25 3.16
C GLN A 253 -9.14 14.09 4.55
N PRO A 254 -9.85 15.11 5.09
CA PRO A 254 -10.41 15.07 6.46
C PRO A 254 -11.31 13.84 6.68
N GLU A 255 -12.05 13.43 5.66
CA GLU A 255 -12.95 12.28 5.69
C GLU A 255 -12.26 10.92 5.91
N LEU A 256 -10.94 10.86 5.67
CA LEU A 256 -10.09 9.71 5.98
C LEU A 256 -9.19 9.96 7.19
N VAL A 257 -8.68 11.18 7.37
CA VAL A 257 -7.81 11.57 8.48
C VAL A 257 -8.52 11.50 9.82
N ASP A 258 -9.81 11.86 9.85
CA ASP A 258 -10.63 11.92 11.06
C ASP A 258 -11.30 10.57 11.40
N LEU A 259 -11.00 9.51 10.63
CA LEU A 259 -11.44 8.16 10.97
C LEU A 259 -10.90 7.72 12.35
N PRO A 260 -11.58 6.77 13.02
CA PRO A 260 -11.10 6.25 14.30
C PRO A 260 -9.71 5.60 14.18
N SER A 261 -8.89 5.72 15.23
CA SER A 261 -7.56 5.10 15.31
C SER A 261 -7.54 3.69 15.89
N LEU A 262 -8.63 3.25 16.54
CA LEU A 262 -8.77 1.97 17.26
C LEU A 262 -9.92 1.12 16.69
#